data_AF-A0A7X7ZL24-F1
#
_entry.id   AF-A0A7X7ZL24-F1
#
_cell.length_a   1.000
_cell.length_b   1.000
_cell.length_c   1.000
_cell.angle_alpha   90.00
_cell.angle_beta   90.00
_cell.angle_gamma   90.00
#
_symmetry.space_group_name_H-M   'P 1'
#
loop_
_entity.id
_entity.type
_entity.pdbx_description
1 polymer ?
#
loop_
_entity_poly.entity_id
_entity_poly.type
_entity_poly.pdbx_seq_one_letter_code
_entity_poly.pdbx_strand_id
1 'polypeptide(L)'
;MNPVSDDRMVRMRLERIGRLCRGSVLDVGCGASILKQFLLSGEYTGVDLVAGGTRGSALELPIGNLSFDTVVLCEILEHFEHPARAIREAARVARERLIISIPNEYSLVRLARFASGREIELERSMSLI
;
A
#
# COMPACT_ATOMS: atom_id res chain seq x y z
N MET A 1 -14.25 -14.51 -5.79
CA MET A 1 -14.63 -13.34 -4.97
C MET A 1 -13.58 -13.25 -3.86
N ASN A 2 -12.78 -12.18 -3.80
CA ASN A 2 -11.62 -12.12 -2.92
C ASN A 2 -12.04 -11.39 -1.63
N PRO A 3 -12.02 -12.03 -0.44
CA PRO A 3 -12.67 -11.49 0.77
C PRO A 3 -12.16 -10.09 1.20
N VAL A 4 -10.95 -9.71 0.77
CA VAL A 4 -10.35 -8.39 1.01
C VAL A 4 -11.07 -7.25 0.24
N SER A 5 -11.78 -7.54 -0.86
CA SER A 5 -12.50 -6.52 -1.65
C SER A 5 -13.86 -6.10 -1.07
N ASP A 6 -14.33 -6.83 -0.06
CA ASP A 6 -15.66 -6.64 0.53
C ASP A 6 -15.62 -5.80 1.82
N ASP A 7 -14.43 -5.55 2.38
CA ASP A 7 -14.27 -4.55 3.43
C ASP A 7 -14.45 -3.12 2.84
N ARG A 8 -15.47 -2.41 3.34
CA ARG A 8 -15.82 -1.06 2.87
C ARG A 8 -14.69 -0.05 3.05
N MET A 9 -13.90 -0.16 4.12
CA MET A 9 -12.78 0.74 4.38
C MET A 9 -11.62 0.48 3.42
N VAL A 10 -11.28 -0.79 3.21
CA VAL A 10 -10.25 -1.21 2.25
C VAL A 10 -10.64 -0.73 0.85
N ARG A 11 -11.87 -0.98 0.41
CA ARG A 11 -12.38 -0.51 -0.88
C ARG A 11 -12.29 1.01 -1.02
N MET A 12 -12.76 1.76 -0.02
CA MET A 12 -12.71 3.23 -0.05
C MET A 12 -11.27 3.76 -0.16
N ARG A 13 -10.32 3.16 0.56
CA ARG A 13 -8.89 3.49 0.47
C ARG A 13 -8.35 3.24 -0.93
N LEU A 14 -8.57 2.05 -1.49
CA LEU A 14 -8.08 1.68 -2.81
C LEU A 14 -8.71 2.52 -3.92
N GLU A 15 -10.00 2.83 -3.84
CA GLU A 15 -10.67 3.77 -4.77
C GLU A 15 -10.02 5.17 -4.71
N ARG A 16 -9.72 5.66 -3.51
CA ARG A 16 -9.11 6.97 -3.34
C ARG A 16 -7.68 7.00 -3.90
N ILE A 17 -6.88 5.98 -3.61
CA ILE A 17 -5.52 5.84 -4.14
C ILE A 17 -5.56 5.72 -5.68
N GLY A 18 -6.43 4.85 -6.22
CA GLY A 18 -6.56 4.64 -7.66
C GLY A 18 -6.93 5.89 -8.46
N ARG A 19 -7.74 6.79 -7.89
CA ARG A 19 -8.06 8.11 -8.48
C ARG A 19 -6.88 9.08 -8.48
N LEU A 20 -5.91 8.92 -7.58
CA LEU A 20 -4.73 9.77 -7.48
C LEU A 20 -3.59 9.28 -8.39
N CYS A 21 -3.58 7.98 -8.73
CA CYS A 21 -2.62 7.38 -9.64
C CYS A 21 -2.76 7.92 -11.07
N ARG A 22 -1.63 8.13 -11.74
CA ARG A 22 -1.55 8.51 -13.16
C ARG A 22 -0.35 7.84 -13.83
N GLY A 23 -0.44 7.64 -15.14
CA GLY A 23 0.66 7.12 -15.95
C GLY A 23 1.03 5.68 -15.57
N SER A 24 2.31 5.33 -15.63
CA SER A 24 2.79 4.04 -15.11
C SER A 24 2.79 4.02 -13.58
N VAL A 25 2.20 2.99 -12.99
CA VAL A 25 2.03 2.82 -11.55
C VAL A 25 2.85 1.65 -11.04
N LEU A 26 3.69 1.90 -10.04
CA LEU A 26 4.34 0.87 -9.23
C LEU A 26 3.65 0.77 -7.87
N ASP A 27 3.10 -0.39 -7.55
CA ASP A 27 2.57 -0.74 -6.24
C ASP A 27 3.62 -1.54 -5.45
N VAL A 28 4.19 -0.94 -4.40
CA VAL A 28 5.24 -1.53 -3.59
C VAL A 28 4.61 -2.22 -2.39
N GLY A 29 4.94 -3.50 -2.20
CA GLY A 29 4.26 -4.39 -1.25
C GLY A 29 2.84 -4.73 -1.70
N CYS A 30 2.69 -5.02 -2.99
CA CYS A 30 1.38 -5.12 -3.64
C CYS A 30 0.52 -6.30 -3.18
N GLY A 31 1.09 -7.29 -2.48
CA GLY A 31 0.38 -8.51 -2.07
C GLY A 31 -0.37 -9.17 -3.23
N ALA A 32 -1.70 -9.25 -3.11
CA ALA A 32 -2.59 -9.80 -4.13
C ALA A 32 -2.90 -8.85 -5.31
N SER A 33 -2.21 -7.71 -5.42
CA SER A 33 -2.36 -6.71 -6.48
C SER A 33 -3.79 -6.18 -6.66
N ILE A 34 -4.51 -5.99 -5.56
CA ILE A 34 -5.92 -5.58 -5.56
C ILE A 34 -6.07 -4.14 -6.10
N LEU A 35 -5.09 -3.26 -5.83
CA LEU A 35 -5.10 -1.87 -6.29
C LEU A 35 -5.26 -1.75 -7.81
N LYS A 36 -4.75 -2.73 -8.58
CA LYS A 36 -4.89 -2.79 -10.04
C LYS A 36 -6.34 -2.61 -10.51
N GLN A 37 -7.32 -3.12 -9.75
CA GLN A 37 -8.74 -3.06 -10.10
C GLN A 37 -9.35 -1.66 -9.95
N PHE A 38 -8.67 -0.76 -9.24
CA PHE A 38 -9.15 0.58 -8.90
C PHE A 38 -8.45 1.69 -9.67
N LEU A 39 -7.45 1.35 -10.50
CA LEU A 39 -6.83 2.33 -11.39
C LEU A 39 -7.81 2.77 -12.47
N LEU A 40 -7.89 4.08 -12.71
CA LEU A 40 -8.72 4.63 -13.78
C LEU A 40 -8.08 4.48 -15.16
N SER A 41 -6.75 4.48 -15.22
CA SER A 41 -5.96 4.40 -16.44
C SER A 41 -4.50 4.13 -16.09
N GLY A 42 -3.74 3.61 -17.07
CA GLY A 42 -2.29 3.43 -16.93
C GLY A 42 -1.87 1.99 -16.70
N GLU A 43 -0.56 1.76 -16.81
CA GLU A 43 0.05 0.45 -16.63
C GLU A 43 0.30 0.18 -15.14
N TYR A 44 0.01 -1.04 -14.69
CA TYR A 44 0.22 -1.45 -13.30
C TYR A 44 1.35 -2.47 -13.20
N THR A 45 2.32 -2.19 -12.34
CA THR A 45 3.36 -3.13 -11.92
C THR A 45 3.32 -3.27 -10.41
N GLY A 46 3.34 -4.51 -9.90
CA GLY A 46 3.41 -4.80 -8.47
C GLY A 46 4.76 -5.40 -8.10
N VAL A 47 5.39 -4.84 -7.06
CA VAL A 47 6.57 -5.42 -6.40
C VAL A 47 6.18 -5.92 -5.01
N ASP A 48 6.65 -7.10 -4.63
CA ASP A 48 6.46 -7.64 -3.28
C ASP A 48 7.57 -8.66 -2.95
N LEU A 49 7.78 -8.96 -1.67
CA LEU A 49 8.80 -9.92 -1.22
C LEU A 49 8.39 -11.37 -1.49
N VAL A 50 7.09 -11.66 -1.45
CA VAL A 50 6.53 -13.02 -1.45
C VAL A 50 5.46 -13.20 -2.52
N ALA A 51 4.64 -12.18 -2.79
CA ALA A 51 3.52 -12.25 -3.72
C ALA A 51 3.74 -11.39 -5.00
N GLY A 52 2.71 -11.24 -5.82
CA GLY A 52 2.74 -10.31 -6.95
C GLY A 52 3.56 -10.73 -8.17
N GLY A 53 3.79 -9.77 -9.08
CA GLY A 53 4.44 -10.00 -10.38
C GLY A 53 5.96 -9.94 -10.32
N THR A 54 6.53 -8.96 -9.61
CA THR A 54 7.97 -8.76 -9.50
C THR A 54 8.43 -8.96 -8.06
N ARG A 55 9.44 -9.81 -7.85
CA ARG A 55 10.00 -10.02 -6.52
C ARG A 55 11.02 -8.92 -6.19
N GLY A 56 10.82 -8.20 -5.08
CA GLY A 56 11.71 -7.10 -4.70
C GLY A 56 11.45 -6.57 -3.29
N SER A 57 12.46 -5.96 -2.69
CA SER A 57 12.37 -5.32 -1.38
C SER A 57 12.04 -3.84 -1.52
N ALA A 58 11.14 -3.31 -0.68
CA ALA A 58 10.90 -1.88 -0.60
C ALA A 58 12.13 -1.08 -0.12
N LEU A 59 13.09 -1.75 0.54
CA LEU A 59 14.33 -1.13 1.04
C LEU A 59 15.44 -1.02 -0.02
N GLU A 60 15.27 -1.71 -1.14
CA GLU A 60 16.19 -1.74 -2.28
C GLU A 60 15.42 -2.24 -3.50
N LEU A 61 14.77 -1.31 -4.21
CA LEU A 61 13.92 -1.66 -5.34
C LEU A 61 14.80 -2.03 -6.54
N PRO A 62 14.58 -3.19 -7.20
CA PRO A 62 15.31 -3.60 -8.41
C PRO A 62 14.82 -2.83 -9.64
N ILE A 63 14.69 -1.52 -9.52
CA ILE A 63 14.06 -0.61 -10.47
C ILE A 63 14.93 0.65 -10.57
N GLY A 64 15.11 1.14 -11.79
CA GLY A 64 15.86 2.35 -12.07
C GLY A 64 15.22 3.62 -11.52
N ASN A 65 15.96 4.72 -11.58
CA ASN A 65 15.46 6.02 -11.14
C ASN A 65 14.34 6.51 -12.07
N LEU A 66 13.37 7.27 -11.54
CA LEU A 66 12.31 7.95 -12.31
C LEU A 66 11.57 7.05 -13.33
N SER A 67 11.46 5.76 -13.02
CA SER A 67 10.96 4.73 -13.94
C SER A 67 9.43 4.66 -13.98
N PHE A 68 8.76 5.14 -12.94
CA PHE A 68 7.30 5.13 -12.83
C PHE A 68 6.73 6.52 -12.59
N ASP A 69 5.63 6.86 -13.26
CA ASP A 69 4.96 8.15 -13.07
C ASP A 69 4.38 8.27 -11.66
N THR A 70 3.79 7.18 -11.15
CA THR A 70 3.29 7.07 -9.77
C THR A 70 3.89 5.86 -9.06
N VAL A 71 4.39 6.06 -7.84
CA VAL A 71 4.75 4.98 -6.91
C VAL A 71 3.82 5.01 -5.71
N VAL A 72 3.34 3.85 -5.27
CA VAL A 72 2.42 3.69 -4.15
C VAL A 72 3.04 2.82 -3.07
N LEU A 73 2.94 3.28 -1.82
CA LEU A 73 3.24 2.53 -0.60
C LEU A 73 1.95 2.45 0.22
N CYS A 74 1.24 1.33 0.17
CA CYS A 74 -0.12 1.21 0.69
C CYS A 74 -0.18 0.26 1.88
N GLU A 75 -0.21 0.78 3.12
CA GLU A 75 -0.23 -0.02 4.36
C GLU A 75 0.94 -1.01 4.44
N ILE A 76 2.14 -0.51 4.17
CA ILE A 76 3.36 -1.29 4.36
C ILE A 76 4.38 -0.60 5.26
N LEU A 77 4.30 0.72 5.41
CA LEU A 77 5.34 1.49 6.11
C LEU A 77 5.35 1.22 7.62
N GLU A 78 4.19 0.87 8.18
CA GLU A 78 3.98 0.47 9.57
C GLU A 78 4.76 -0.80 9.94
N HIS A 79 5.17 -1.61 8.96
CA HIS A 79 5.94 -2.82 9.20
C HIS A 79 7.45 -2.59 9.26
N PHE A 80 7.91 -1.35 9.02
CA PHE A 80 9.34 -1.02 9.02
C PHE A 80 9.75 -0.31 10.32
N GLU A 81 10.83 -0.77 10.93
CA GLU A 81 11.51 -0.05 12.01
C GLU A 81 12.08 1.30 11.52
N HIS A 82 12.51 1.35 10.26
CA HIS A 82 13.12 2.53 9.64
C HIS A 82 12.44 2.86 8.29
N PRO A 83 11.19 3.37 8.29
CA PRO A 83 10.41 3.58 7.07
C PRO A 83 11.03 4.61 6.12
N ALA A 84 11.89 5.51 6.63
CA ALA A 84 12.57 6.52 5.84
C ALA A 84 13.40 5.94 4.68
N ARG A 85 13.93 4.72 4.82
CA ARG A 85 14.66 4.06 3.73
C ARG A 85 13.72 3.63 2.60
N ALA A 86 12.58 3.02 2.92
CA ALA A 86 11.58 2.62 1.93
C ALA A 86 11.00 3.83 1.19
N ILE A 87 10.73 4.93 1.92
CA ILE A 87 10.26 6.19 1.33
C ILE A 87 11.30 6.75 0.35
N ARG A 88 12.59 6.75 0.71
CA ARG A 88 13.67 7.22 -0.16
C ARG A 88 13.79 6.39 -1.43
N GLU A 89 13.72 5.07 -1.33
CA GLU A 89 13.74 4.18 -2.50
C GLU A 89 12.52 4.40 -3.40
N ALA A 90 11.32 4.50 -2.84
CA ALA A 90 10.12 4.80 -3.60
C ALA A 90 10.20 6.17 -4.29
N ALA A 91 10.71 7.20 -3.60
CA ALA A 91 10.92 8.53 -4.16
C ALA A 91 11.96 8.53 -5.29
N ARG A 92 13.04 7.73 -5.18
CA ARG A 92 14.05 7.58 -6.23
C ARG A 92 13.44 7.02 -7.53
N VAL A 93 12.51 6.08 -7.40
CA VAL A 93 11.84 5.41 -8.54
C VAL A 93 10.71 6.26 -9.11
N ALA A 94 10.04 7.08 -8.30
CA ALA A 94 8.93 7.94 -8.70
C ALA A 94 9.38 9.12 -9.57
N ARG A 95 8.71 9.33 -10.70
CA ARG A 95 8.92 10.47 -11.60
C ARG A 95 8.09 11.69 -11.21
N GLU A 96 6.82 11.48 -10.88
CA GLU A 96 5.89 12.59 -10.57
C GLU A 96 5.24 12.48 -9.19
N ARG A 97 4.77 11.28 -8.82
CA ARG A 97 3.94 11.08 -7.63
C ARG A 97 4.46 9.96 -6.76
N LEU A 98 4.53 10.24 -5.46
CA LEU A 98 4.64 9.24 -4.41
C LEU A 98 3.37 9.32 -3.54
N ILE A 99 2.61 8.22 -3.51
CA ILE A 99 1.38 8.11 -2.71
C ILE A 99 1.66 7.14 -1.56
N ILE A 100 1.36 7.58 -0.34
CA ILE A 100 1.59 6.80 0.87
C ILE A 100 0.29 6.72 1.67
N SER A 101 -0.07 5.52 2.13
CA SER A 101 -1.11 5.32 3.12
C SER A 101 -0.58 4.51 4.30
N ILE A 102 -1.02 4.89 5.49
CA ILE A 102 -0.77 4.19 6.75
C ILE A 102 -2.05 4.17 7.59
N PRO A 103 -2.21 3.18 8.48
CA PRO A 103 -3.29 3.17 9.45
C PRO A 103 -3.24 4.41 10.34
N ASN A 104 -4.40 5.06 10.55
CA ASN A 104 -4.51 6.12 11.55
C ASN A 104 -4.88 5.51 12.92
N GLU A 105 -3.90 5.42 13.82
CA GLU A 105 -4.07 4.91 15.18
C GLU A 105 -5.03 5.76 16.03
N TYR A 106 -5.11 7.06 15.76
CA TYR A 106 -5.96 8.02 16.48
C TYR A 106 -7.38 8.15 15.89
N SER A 107 -7.80 7.19 15.07
CA SER A 107 -9.12 7.24 14.43
C SER A 107 -10.24 7.18 15.47
N LEU A 108 -11.05 8.26 15.56
CA LEU A 108 -12.26 8.30 16.39
C LEU A 108 -13.25 7.17 16.06
N VAL A 109 -13.22 6.67 14.82
CA VAL A 109 -14.02 5.51 14.41
C VAL A 109 -13.49 4.22 15.05
N ARG A 110 -12.16 4.04 15.18
CA ARG A 110 -11.57 2.92 15.93
C ARG A 110 -11.92 3.03 17.41
N LEU A 111 -11.80 4.22 18.00
CA LEU A 111 -12.18 4.45 19.40
C LEU A 111 -13.69 4.21 19.64
N ALA A 112 -14.56 4.65 18.74
CA ALA A 112 -15.99 4.41 18.83
C ALA A 112 -16.34 2.92 18.67
N ARG A 113 -15.64 2.19 17.79
CA ARG A 113 -15.78 0.73 17.65
C ARG A 113 -15.35 0.00 18.93
N PHE A 114 -14.23 0.40 19.52
CA PHE A 114 -13.78 -0.08 20.85
C PHE A 114 -14.86 0.12 21.91
N ALA A 115 -15.34 1.36 22.05
CA ALA A 115 -16.35 1.71 23.03
C ALA A 115 -17.69 1.00 22.80
N SER A 116 -17.98 0.60 21.56
CA SER A 116 -19.20 -0.13 21.19
C SER A 116 -19.05 -1.65 21.26
N GLY A 117 -17.93 -2.17 21.78
CA GLY A 117 -17.66 -3.62 21.87
C GLY A 117 -17.55 -4.32 20.52
N ARG A 118 -17.33 -3.57 19.43
CA ARG A 118 -17.11 -4.13 18.09
C ARG A 118 -15.65 -4.52 17.95
N GLU A 119 -15.41 -5.63 17.26
CA GLU A 119 -14.05 -6.09 16.95
C GLU A 119 -13.29 -4.97 16.23
N ILE A 120 -12.14 -4.60 16.78
CA ILE A 120 -11.19 -3.71 16.13
C ILE A 120 -10.12 -4.64 15.61
N GLU A 121 -9.75 -4.46 14.35
CA GLU A 121 -8.51 -4.97 13.80
C GLU A 121 -7.35 -4.26 14.53
N LEU A 122 -7.10 -4.71 15.77
CA LEU A 122 -5.85 -4.51 16.50
C LEU A 122 -4.93 -5.56 15.92
N GLU A 123 -3.75 -5.12 15.49
CA GLU A 123 -2.71 -5.93 14.83
C GLU A 123 -2.83 -7.41 15.17
N ARG A 124 -3.12 -8.24 14.15
CA ARG A 124 -2.91 -9.68 14.28
C ARG A 124 -1.43 -9.86 14.57
N SER A 125 -1.14 -10.01 15.86
CA SER A 125 0.04 -10.58 16.50
C SER A 125 1.26 -10.67 15.61
N MET A 126 2.32 -9.97 16.00
CA MET A 126 3.71 -10.31 15.71
C MET A 126 3.92 -11.83 15.83
N SER A 127 3.73 -12.56 14.73
CA SER A 127 4.45 -13.81 14.50
C SER A 127 5.72 -13.40 13.76
N LEU A 128 6.80 -13.31 14.52
CA LEU A 128 8.16 -13.49 14.01
C LEU A 128 8.15 -14.64 13.00
N ILE A 129 8.39 -14.33 11.72
CA ILE A 129 9.22 -15.13 10.81
C ILE A 129 9.92 -14.13 9.86
#